data_AF-A0A3M2M8B9-F1
#
_entry.id   AF-A0A3M2M8B9-F1
#
_cell.length_a   1.000
_cell.length_b   1.000
_cell.length_c   1.000
_cell.angle_alpha   90.00
_cell.angle_beta   90.00
_cell.angle_gamma   90.00
#
_symmetry.space_group_name_H-M   'P 1'
#
loop_
_entity.id
_entity.type
_entity.pdbx_description
1 polymer ?
#
loop_
_entity_poly.entity_id
_entity_poly.type
_entity_poly.pdbx_seq_one_letter_code
_entity_poly.pdbx_strand_id
1 'polypeptide(L)'
;MHMGVSNAFPGGGVEPKVFKALLTMDPYVLVGDGTGDVRGIQQWMNERYVRRREFFIIPCGGQYSREVARALMLAIQYEIGMSDDQANGVFGPGTQQGLREHPLSVGSEGNWVLLFSAAMIFKQRSGVFFSSVFGSGLEAAVEAFQRFTRLSVNGRADFPTWASLLVSTGDPTRKGTACDCVTEITPDRARALRDEGYLYVGRYLTNVPGTTLDRNIKPGELETIADAGLSVYPIYQTYGGAASYFSEEQGVADALAAIDAYNHSVRAGIITGTPMDPASDADLWATWQQLNQDNVYCVSTVPHVHFHHAELIGAPRPSLDISEQGVLDLPTRYQGELDHPDAQEGGRRRLGLCRILEQYNAFMRNL
;
A
#
# COMPACT_ATOMS: atom_id res chain seq x y z
N MET A 1 -4.25 8.17 -35.17
CA MET A 1 -3.81 6.86 -34.62
C MET A 1 -4.20 6.78 -33.15
N HIS A 2 -4.65 5.61 -32.69
CA HIS A 2 -5.09 5.42 -31.30
C HIS A 2 -3.98 5.67 -30.25
N MET A 3 -2.71 5.57 -30.64
CA MET A 3 -1.52 5.88 -29.83
C MET A 3 -1.36 7.36 -29.44
N GLY A 4 -2.08 8.29 -30.08
CA GLY A 4 -1.96 9.73 -29.77
C GLY A 4 -0.77 10.44 -30.42
N VAL A 5 -0.12 9.84 -31.43
CA VAL A 5 1.12 10.40 -32.02
C VAL A 5 0.93 11.02 -33.41
N SER A 6 -0.30 11.17 -33.90
CA SER A 6 -0.56 11.61 -35.28
C SER A 6 -0.07 13.03 -35.58
N ASN A 7 -0.14 13.95 -34.61
CA ASN A 7 0.40 15.30 -34.78
C ASN A 7 1.94 15.31 -34.68
N ALA A 8 2.49 14.47 -33.80
CA ALA A 8 3.94 14.33 -33.64
C ALA A 8 4.59 13.68 -34.88
N PHE A 9 3.90 12.75 -35.53
CA PHE A 9 4.34 11.99 -36.70
C PHE A 9 3.26 12.04 -37.80
N PRO A 10 3.16 13.16 -38.55
CA PRO A 10 2.10 13.35 -39.56
C PRO A 10 2.34 12.58 -40.87
N GLY A 11 3.51 11.95 -41.03
CA GLY A 11 3.88 11.21 -42.24
C GLY A 11 3.23 9.83 -42.36
N GLY A 12 3.26 9.25 -43.57
CA GLY A 12 2.76 7.89 -43.83
C GLY A 12 3.75 6.77 -43.49
N GLY A 13 4.94 7.10 -42.99
CA GLY A 13 5.95 6.13 -42.58
C GLY A 13 5.73 5.59 -41.16
N VAL A 14 6.29 4.41 -40.88
CA VAL A 14 6.28 3.85 -39.52
C VAL A 14 7.55 4.30 -38.80
N GLU A 15 7.40 5.29 -37.90
CA GLU A 15 8.50 5.76 -37.06
C GLU A 15 9.02 4.65 -36.13
N PRO A 16 10.33 4.58 -35.81
CA PRO A 16 10.89 3.49 -35.01
C PRO A 16 10.16 3.25 -33.68
N LYS A 17 9.70 4.32 -33.02
CA LYS A 17 8.93 4.22 -31.76
C LYS A 17 7.52 3.69 -31.97
N VAL A 18 6.88 4.03 -33.09
CA VAL A 18 5.57 3.48 -33.49
C VAL A 18 5.73 2.00 -33.81
N PHE A 19 6.78 1.62 -34.54
CA PHE A 19 7.06 0.21 -34.83
C PHE A 19 7.28 -0.59 -33.53
N LYS A 20 8.11 -0.08 -32.61
CA LYS A 20 8.33 -0.71 -31.30
C LYS A 20 7.03 -0.89 -30.52
N ALA A 21 6.17 0.13 -30.50
CA ALA A 21 4.87 0.11 -29.83
C ALA A 21 3.92 -0.97 -30.39
N LEU A 22 4.01 -1.27 -31.69
CA LEU A 22 3.22 -2.34 -32.33
C LEU A 22 3.71 -3.76 -31.99
N LEU A 23 4.91 -3.90 -31.42
CA LEU A 23 5.52 -5.19 -31.05
C LEU A 23 5.34 -5.53 -29.57
N THR A 24 4.45 -4.83 -28.86
CA THR A 24 4.08 -5.10 -27.47
C THR A 24 2.62 -5.51 -27.36
N MET A 25 2.22 -6.03 -26.19
CA MET A 25 0.82 -6.34 -25.87
C MET A 25 0.06 -5.13 -25.31
N ASP A 26 0.61 -3.92 -25.49
CA ASP A 26 0.05 -2.72 -24.90
C ASP A 26 -1.27 -2.33 -25.59
N PRO A 27 -2.33 -2.05 -24.81
CA PRO A 27 -3.58 -1.60 -25.39
C PRO A 27 -3.46 -0.15 -25.86
N TYR A 28 -3.78 0.11 -27.14
CA TYR A 28 -3.89 1.47 -27.66
C TYR A 28 -5.34 1.94 -27.82
N VAL A 29 -6.30 1.06 -27.57
CA VAL A 29 -7.73 1.35 -27.50
C VAL A 29 -8.20 1.26 -26.06
N LEU A 30 -9.32 1.92 -25.73
CA LEU A 30 -9.91 1.85 -24.40
C LEU A 30 -10.26 0.39 -24.05
N VAL A 31 -9.77 -0.09 -22.90
CA VAL A 31 -10.10 -1.43 -22.37
C VAL A 31 -11.25 -1.37 -21.37
N GLY A 32 -11.85 -2.52 -21.04
CA GLY A 32 -13.13 -2.59 -20.31
C GLY A 32 -13.14 -1.96 -18.92
N ASP A 33 -12.01 -2.00 -18.22
CA ASP A 33 -11.77 -1.39 -16.90
C ASP A 33 -10.98 -0.06 -16.99
N GLY A 34 -10.73 0.44 -18.21
CA GLY A 34 -10.08 1.72 -18.45
C GLY A 34 -11.07 2.88 -18.50
N THR A 35 -10.57 4.11 -18.33
CA THR A 35 -11.38 5.34 -18.43
C THR A 35 -10.96 6.22 -19.61
N GLY A 36 -11.93 6.96 -20.16
CA GLY A 36 -11.69 7.91 -21.24
C GLY A 36 -10.74 9.04 -20.85
N ASP A 37 -10.82 9.54 -19.61
CA ASP A 37 -9.96 10.62 -19.12
C ASP A 37 -8.50 10.18 -19.03
N VAL A 38 -8.23 9.03 -18.41
CA VAL A 38 -6.87 8.46 -18.34
C VAL A 38 -6.33 8.22 -19.75
N ARG A 39 -7.17 7.73 -20.65
CA ARG A 39 -6.78 7.50 -22.03
C ARG A 39 -6.43 8.80 -22.76
N GLY A 40 -7.20 9.88 -22.56
CA GLY A 40 -6.91 11.20 -23.11
C GLY A 40 -5.56 11.72 -22.64
N ILE A 41 -5.25 11.57 -21.34
CA ILE A 41 -3.95 11.94 -20.78
C ILE A 41 -2.81 11.13 -21.39
N GLN A 42 -2.97 9.81 -21.53
CA GLN A 42 -1.97 8.94 -22.15
C GLN A 42 -1.62 9.39 -23.57
N GLN A 43 -2.65 9.69 -24.38
CA GLN A 43 -2.46 10.19 -25.73
C GLN A 43 -1.78 11.54 -25.75
N TRP A 44 -2.16 12.46 -24.87
CA TRP A 44 -1.53 13.78 -24.76
C TRP A 44 -0.03 13.66 -24.40
N MET A 45 0.31 12.78 -23.44
CA MET A 45 1.71 12.55 -23.07
C MET A 45 2.51 11.96 -24.23
N ASN A 46 1.94 10.97 -24.94
CA ASN A 46 2.55 10.43 -26.15
C ASN A 46 2.80 11.50 -27.19
N GLU A 47 1.77 12.29 -27.54
CA GLU A 47 1.89 13.36 -28.51
C GLU A 47 3.03 14.33 -28.17
N ARG A 48 3.05 14.77 -26.91
CA ARG A 48 3.93 15.83 -26.44
C ARG A 48 5.38 15.39 -26.29
N TYR A 49 5.61 14.19 -25.77
CA TYR A 49 6.94 13.76 -25.35
C TYR A 49 7.59 12.70 -26.23
N VAL A 50 6.88 12.07 -27.19
CA VAL A 50 7.44 10.97 -28.01
C VAL A 50 8.73 11.32 -28.76
N ARG A 51 9.01 12.60 -29.02
CA ARG A 51 10.27 13.05 -29.65
C ARG A 51 11.47 13.07 -28.71
N ARG A 52 11.26 13.04 -27.38
CA ARG A 52 12.33 12.89 -26.38
C ARG A 52 12.92 11.49 -26.43
N ARG A 53 14.24 11.34 -26.41
CA ARG A 53 14.91 10.04 -26.65
C ARG A 53 14.39 8.95 -25.70
N GLU A 54 14.29 9.26 -24.41
CA GLU A 54 13.91 8.29 -23.36
C GLU A 54 12.39 8.10 -23.19
N PHE A 55 11.56 8.89 -23.89
CA PHE A 55 10.10 8.76 -23.81
C PHE A 55 9.57 7.83 -24.92
N PHE A 56 9.20 6.60 -24.57
CA PHE A 56 8.54 5.67 -25.49
C PHE A 56 7.02 5.88 -25.49
N ILE A 57 6.35 5.40 -26.55
CA ILE A 57 4.89 5.46 -26.63
C ILE A 57 4.34 4.54 -25.54
N ILE A 58 3.57 5.11 -24.61
CA ILE A 58 2.89 4.36 -23.54
C ILE A 58 1.55 3.81 -24.04
N PRO A 59 0.99 2.76 -23.39
CA PRO A 59 -0.36 2.28 -23.67
C PRO A 59 -1.39 3.41 -23.56
N CYS A 60 -2.40 3.34 -24.43
CA CYS A 60 -3.58 4.20 -24.43
C CYS A 60 -4.85 3.41 -24.06
N GLY A 61 -4.71 2.52 -23.07
CA GLY A 61 -5.77 1.64 -22.58
C GLY A 61 -6.78 2.30 -21.64
N GLY A 62 -6.44 3.46 -21.06
CA GLY A 62 -7.26 4.09 -20.01
C GLY A 62 -7.00 3.59 -18.59
N GLN A 63 -5.94 2.80 -18.38
CA GLN A 63 -5.48 2.33 -17.06
C GLN A 63 -4.19 3.04 -16.62
N TYR A 64 -4.03 3.32 -15.33
CA TYR A 64 -2.79 3.87 -14.77
C TYR A 64 -1.80 2.75 -14.40
N SER A 65 -1.00 2.32 -15.37
CA SER A 65 0.03 1.27 -15.19
C SER A 65 1.36 1.83 -14.67
N ARG A 66 2.28 0.94 -14.28
CA ARG A 66 3.66 1.30 -13.90
C ARG A 66 4.40 2.05 -15.01
N GLU A 67 4.15 1.71 -16.26
CA GLU A 67 4.75 2.39 -17.42
C GLU A 67 4.25 3.82 -17.53
N VAL A 68 2.93 4.04 -17.39
CA VAL A 68 2.32 5.37 -17.39
C VAL A 68 2.87 6.21 -16.22
N ALA A 69 3.05 5.61 -15.04
CA ALA A 69 3.67 6.26 -13.89
C ALA A 69 5.12 6.71 -14.19
N ARG A 70 5.93 5.86 -14.83
CA ARG A 70 7.30 6.21 -15.24
C ARG A 70 7.31 7.32 -16.28
N ALA A 71 6.40 7.27 -17.25
CA ALA A 71 6.25 8.30 -18.27
C ALA A 71 5.83 9.64 -17.67
N LEU A 72 4.97 9.65 -16.64
CA LEU A 72 4.60 10.89 -15.92
C LEU A 72 5.84 11.49 -15.27
N MET A 73 6.69 10.67 -14.65
CA MET A 73 7.94 11.12 -14.07
C MET A 73 8.89 11.71 -15.13
N LEU A 74 9.04 11.05 -16.28
CA LEU A 74 9.83 11.58 -17.40
C LEU A 74 9.27 12.92 -17.91
N ALA A 75 7.95 13.01 -18.09
CA ALA A 75 7.29 14.24 -18.52
C ALA A 75 7.57 15.41 -17.56
N ILE A 76 7.46 15.18 -16.25
CA ILE A 76 7.83 16.16 -15.22
C ILE A 76 9.30 16.55 -15.34
N GLN A 77 10.21 15.58 -15.46
CA GLN A 77 11.65 15.86 -15.62
C GLN A 77 11.94 16.71 -16.87
N TYR A 78 11.25 16.46 -17.98
CA TYR A 78 11.39 17.28 -19.18
C TYR A 78 10.81 18.68 -19.05
N GLU A 79 9.69 18.87 -18.33
CA GLU A 79 9.17 20.22 -18.03
C GLU A 79 10.03 20.98 -17.01
N ILE A 80 10.75 20.29 -16.12
CA ILE A 80 11.82 20.88 -15.29
C ILE A 80 12.98 21.39 -16.17
N GLY A 81 13.14 20.85 -17.38
CA GLY A 81 14.21 21.22 -18.31
C GLY A 81 15.38 20.23 -18.33
N MET A 82 15.23 19.03 -17.77
CA MET A 82 16.25 17.99 -17.86
C MET A 82 16.47 17.56 -19.32
N SER A 83 17.73 17.33 -19.70
CA SER A 83 18.08 16.75 -21.00
C SER A 83 17.71 15.26 -21.05
N ASP A 84 17.76 14.67 -22.24
CA ASP A 84 17.58 13.22 -22.42
C ASP A 84 18.67 12.37 -21.73
N ASP A 85 19.82 12.96 -21.39
CA ASP A 85 20.88 12.27 -20.64
C ASP A 85 20.65 12.36 -19.12
N GLN A 86 19.79 13.28 -18.67
CA GLN A 86 19.48 13.51 -17.26
C GLN A 86 18.16 12.88 -16.83
N ALA A 87 17.13 12.96 -17.69
CA ALA A 87 15.81 12.39 -17.43
C ALA A 87 15.89 10.85 -17.40
N ASN A 88 15.44 10.24 -16.31
CA ASN A 88 15.56 8.81 -16.05
C ASN A 88 14.25 8.17 -15.53
N GLY A 89 13.23 8.97 -15.27
CA GLY A 89 11.93 8.54 -14.73
C GLY A 89 11.98 8.17 -13.25
N VAL A 90 12.96 8.65 -12.49
CA VAL A 90 13.12 8.43 -11.04
C VAL A 90 12.86 9.72 -10.26
N PHE A 91 12.17 9.62 -9.12
CA PHE A 91 11.94 10.73 -8.19
C PHE A 91 13.19 11.08 -7.35
N GLY A 92 14.27 11.48 -8.03
CA GLY A 92 15.56 11.81 -7.41
C GLY A 92 15.69 13.27 -6.98
N PRO A 93 16.85 13.66 -6.40
CA PRO A 93 17.07 15.02 -5.87
C PRO A 93 16.77 16.14 -6.86
N GLY A 94 17.18 16.01 -8.13
CA GLY A 94 16.90 17.03 -9.15
C GLY A 94 15.42 17.17 -9.46
N THR A 95 14.66 16.06 -9.48
CA THR A 95 13.21 16.09 -9.67
C THR A 95 12.51 16.71 -8.46
N GLN A 96 12.95 16.35 -7.26
CA GLN A 96 12.41 16.92 -6.03
C GLN A 96 12.68 18.42 -5.91
N GLN A 97 13.87 18.87 -6.32
CA GLN A 97 14.19 20.30 -6.37
C GLN A 97 13.30 21.02 -7.39
N GLY A 98 13.22 20.51 -8.63
CA GLY A 98 12.38 21.12 -9.67
C GLY A 98 10.91 21.26 -9.24
N LEU A 99 10.36 20.26 -8.55
CA LEU A 99 9.00 20.34 -8.00
C LEU A 99 8.85 21.39 -6.88
N ARG A 100 9.87 21.62 -6.05
CA ARG A 100 9.85 22.71 -5.05
C ARG A 100 9.84 24.09 -5.69
N GLU A 101 10.49 24.22 -6.84
CA GLU A 101 10.59 25.48 -7.58
C GLU A 101 9.32 25.80 -8.41
N HIS A 102 8.40 24.83 -8.57
CA HIS A 102 7.18 24.97 -9.39
C HIS A 102 5.87 24.70 -8.61
N PRO A 103 5.58 25.44 -7.53
CA PRO A 103 4.29 25.32 -6.85
C PRO A 103 3.17 25.87 -7.74
N LEU A 104 2.02 25.19 -7.79
CA LEU A 104 0.83 25.67 -8.52
C LEU A 104 -0.27 26.08 -7.56
N SER A 105 -1.05 27.08 -7.96
CA SER A 105 -2.21 27.61 -7.24
C SER A 105 -3.23 28.16 -8.22
N VAL A 106 -4.38 28.64 -7.73
CA VAL A 106 -5.39 29.29 -8.58
C VAL A 106 -4.77 30.36 -9.48
N GLY A 107 -5.11 30.31 -10.76
CA GLY A 107 -4.55 31.17 -11.81
C GLY A 107 -3.27 30.66 -12.46
N SER A 108 -2.68 29.56 -11.98
CA SER A 108 -1.60 28.88 -12.70
C SER A 108 -2.13 28.27 -13.99
N GLU A 109 -1.30 28.27 -15.04
CA GLU A 109 -1.67 27.73 -16.35
C GLU A 109 -0.54 26.92 -16.99
N GLY A 110 -0.87 26.16 -18.04
CA GLY A 110 0.08 25.47 -18.91
C GLY A 110 0.36 24.02 -18.52
N ASN A 111 1.50 23.50 -18.98
CA ASN A 111 1.80 22.05 -18.91
C ASN A 111 1.96 21.55 -17.48
N TRP A 112 2.45 22.39 -16.57
CA TRP A 112 2.54 22.01 -15.16
C TRP A 112 1.16 21.69 -14.57
N VAL A 113 0.13 22.44 -14.95
CA VAL A 113 -1.25 22.16 -14.53
C VAL A 113 -1.81 20.92 -15.22
N LEU A 114 -1.48 20.69 -16.50
CA LEU A 114 -1.84 19.45 -17.19
C LEU A 114 -1.23 18.23 -16.48
N LEU A 115 0.06 18.26 -16.16
CA LEU A 115 0.73 17.17 -15.44
C LEU A 115 0.15 16.97 -14.04
N PHE A 116 -0.20 18.06 -13.35
CA PHE A 116 -0.76 17.98 -12.00
C PHE A 116 -2.19 17.42 -12.00
N SER A 117 -3.07 17.93 -12.87
CA SER A 117 -4.42 17.41 -13.02
C SER A 117 -4.42 15.95 -13.50
N ALA A 118 -3.49 15.59 -14.40
CA ALA A 118 -3.24 14.20 -14.77
C ALA A 118 -2.87 13.33 -13.57
N ALA A 119 -1.92 13.77 -12.73
CA ALA A 119 -1.52 13.02 -11.53
C ALA A 119 -2.69 12.82 -10.56
N MET A 120 -3.52 13.84 -10.37
CA MET A 120 -4.74 13.76 -9.55
C MET A 120 -5.76 12.76 -10.13
N ILE A 121 -5.96 12.75 -11.46
CA ILE A 121 -6.85 11.79 -12.15
C ILE A 121 -6.32 10.37 -12.05
N PHE A 122 -5.01 10.16 -12.23
CA PHE A 122 -4.38 8.85 -12.06
C PHE A 122 -4.51 8.31 -10.63
N LYS A 123 -4.62 9.19 -9.65
CA LYS A 123 -4.94 8.83 -8.26
C LYS A 123 -6.43 8.80 -7.98
N GLN A 124 -7.29 8.85 -8.99
CA GLN A 124 -8.76 8.77 -8.89
C GLN A 124 -9.31 9.82 -7.91
N ARG A 125 -8.80 11.05 -7.97
CA ARG A 125 -9.34 12.14 -7.16
C ARG A 125 -10.62 12.66 -7.81
N SER A 126 -11.73 12.59 -7.07
CA SER A 126 -13.04 13.02 -7.55
C SER A 126 -13.10 14.51 -7.87
N GLY A 127 -13.89 14.88 -8.87
CA GLY A 127 -14.11 16.28 -9.25
C GLY A 127 -12.93 16.95 -9.96
N VAL A 128 -11.92 16.18 -10.36
CA VAL A 128 -10.77 16.68 -11.13
C VAL A 128 -10.97 16.42 -12.61
N PHE A 129 -10.76 17.46 -13.42
CA PHE A 129 -10.78 17.39 -14.87
C PHE A 129 -9.37 17.61 -15.41
N PHE A 130 -9.05 16.99 -16.55
CA PHE A 130 -7.78 17.21 -17.22
C PHE A 130 -7.78 18.61 -17.82
N SER A 131 -6.96 19.50 -17.25
CA SER A 131 -7.03 20.94 -17.50
C SER A 131 -5.64 21.56 -17.49
N SER A 132 -5.44 22.55 -18.35
CA SER A 132 -4.25 23.42 -18.33
C SER A 132 -4.44 24.66 -17.46
N VAL A 133 -5.56 24.80 -16.75
CA VAL A 133 -5.86 25.94 -15.88
C VAL A 133 -6.17 25.45 -14.47
N PHE A 134 -5.46 26.00 -13.50
CA PHE A 134 -5.66 25.71 -12.09
C PHE A 134 -6.78 26.63 -11.58
N GLY A 135 -8.01 26.15 -11.64
CA GLY A 135 -9.19 26.85 -11.14
C GLY A 135 -9.57 26.46 -9.71
N SER A 136 -10.62 27.10 -9.17
CA SER A 136 -11.15 26.82 -7.83
C SER A 136 -11.62 25.38 -7.64
N GLY A 137 -12.11 24.73 -8.70
CA GLY A 137 -12.46 23.30 -8.65
C GLY A 137 -11.25 22.40 -8.38
N LEU A 138 -10.12 22.69 -9.00
CA LEU A 138 -8.87 21.93 -8.77
C LEU A 138 -8.31 22.24 -7.38
N GLU A 139 -8.35 23.50 -6.93
CA GLU A 139 -7.99 23.89 -5.56
C GLU A 139 -8.78 23.09 -4.52
N ALA A 140 -10.11 23.03 -4.64
CA ALA A 140 -10.97 22.28 -3.73
C ALA A 140 -10.62 20.78 -3.70
N ALA A 141 -10.31 20.19 -4.87
CA ALA A 141 -9.86 18.81 -4.95
C ALA A 141 -8.48 18.60 -4.31
N VAL A 142 -7.56 19.56 -4.44
CA VAL A 142 -6.25 19.55 -3.76
C VAL A 142 -6.43 19.61 -2.26
N GLU A 143 -7.28 20.49 -1.73
CA GLU A 143 -7.54 20.54 -0.30
C GLU A 143 -8.13 19.22 0.22
N ALA A 144 -9.06 18.61 -0.51
CA ALA A 144 -9.61 17.31 -0.17
C ALA A 144 -8.52 16.23 -0.15
N PHE A 145 -7.62 16.24 -1.12
CA PHE A 145 -6.48 15.33 -1.16
C PHE A 145 -5.50 15.57 -0.01
N GLN A 146 -5.18 16.83 0.31
CA GLN A 146 -4.30 17.18 1.43
C GLN A 146 -4.89 16.73 2.77
N ARG A 147 -6.20 16.90 2.98
CA ARG A 147 -6.91 16.35 4.15
C ARG A 147 -6.80 14.83 4.22
N PHE A 148 -7.00 14.14 3.09
CA PHE A 148 -6.90 12.69 2.99
C PHE A 148 -5.49 12.18 3.32
N THR A 149 -4.44 12.82 2.81
CA THR A 149 -3.03 12.42 3.04
C THR A 149 -2.42 12.99 4.32
N ARG A 150 -3.21 13.75 5.11
CA ARG A 150 -2.78 14.41 6.34
C ARG A 150 -1.62 15.38 6.11
N LEU A 151 -1.67 16.11 5.00
CA LEU A 151 -0.80 17.26 4.71
C LEU A 151 -1.42 18.53 5.28
N SER A 152 -0.62 19.59 5.39
CA SER A 152 -1.14 20.94 5.62
C SER A 152 -2.09 21.33 4.48
N VAL A 153 -3.30 21.76 4.84
CA VAL A 153 -4.32 22.12 3.85
C VAL A 153 -4.10 23.56 3.42
N ASN A 154 -3.55 23.76 2.22
CA ASN A 154 -3.27 25.07 1.65
C ASN A 154 -3.82 25.24 0.22
N GLY A 155 -4.43 24.20 -0.37
CA GLY A 155 -5.03 24.24 -1.70
C GLY A 155 -4.04 24.31 -2.86
N ARG A 156 -2.73 24.30 -2.58
CA ARG A 156 -1.66 24.45 -3.58
C ARG A 156 -1.06 23.10 -3.96
N ALA A 157 -0.65 22.96 -5.22
CA ALA A 157 0.22 21.89 -5.66
C ALA A 157 1.67 22.19 -5.24
N ASP A 158 1.93 22.16 -3.95
CA ASP A 158 3.27 22.30 -3.38
C ASP A 158 4.04 20.97 -3.41
N PHE A 159 5.32 21.01 -3.01
CA PHE A 159 6.17 19.82 -3.05
C PHE A 159 5.61 18.62 -2.27
N PRO A 160 5.12 18.77 -1.01
CA PRO A 160 4.49 17.66 -0.30
C PRO A 160 3.30 17.07 -1.06
N THR A 161 2.45 17.92 -1.66
CA THR A 161 1.30 17.48 -2.45
C THR A 161 1.74 16.69 -3.68
N TRP A 162 2.73 17.19 -4.43
CA TRP A 162 3.33 16.47 -5.56
C TRP A 162 3.96 15.14 -5.14
N ALA A 163 4.75 15.13 -4.07
CA ALA A 163 5.42 13.93 -3.61
C ALA A 163 4.41 12.84 -3.21
N SER A 164 3.34 13.21 -2.50
CA SER A 164 2.25 12.29 -2.13
C SER A 164 1.46 11.75 -3.33
N LEU A 165 1.43 12.47 -4.46
CA LEU A 165 0.83 11.95 -5.70
C LEU A 165 1.78 11.03 -6.46
N LEU A 166 3.07 11.31 -6.46
CA LEU A 166 4.02 10.68 -7.39
C LEU A 166 4.68 9.41 -6.83
N VAL A 167 4.96 9.36 -5.53
CA VAL A 167 5.67 8.25 -4.89
C VAL A 167 4.99 7.82 -3.61
N SER A 168 5.03 6.51 -3.31
CA SER A 168 4.38 5.94 -2.12
C SER A 168 4.93 6.48 -0.81
N THR A 169 6.21 6.88 -0.78
CA THR A 169 6.87 7.46 0.39
C THR A 169 6.41 8.90 0.68
N GLY A 170 5.78 9.57 -0.28
CA GLY A 170 5.52 11.01 -0.20
C GLY A 170 6.80 11.83 -0.05
N ASP A 171 6.69 12.96 0.64
CA ASP A 171 7.85 13.75 1.09
C ASP A 171 8.52 13.06 2.29
N PRO A 172 9.73 12.47 2.13
CA PRO A 172 10.41 11.77 3.21
C PRO A 172 10.92 12.71 4.31
N THR A 173 10.89 14.03 4.09
CA THR A 173 11.29 15.03 5.09
C THR A 173 10.11 15.51 5.94
N ARG A 174 8.87 15.08 5.62
CA ARG A 174 7.69 15.41 6.41
C ARG A 174 7.82 14.82 7.81
N LYS A 175 7.96 15.69 8.81
CA LYS A 175 7.91 15.28 10.22
C LYS A 175 6.53 14.71 10.54
N GLY A 176 6.51 13.47 11.03
CA GLY A 176 5.33 12.83 11.58
C GLY A 176 5.26 12.97 13.10
N THR A 177 4.12 12.57 13.68
CA THR A 177 3.95 12.46 15.15
C THR A 177 4.03 11.02 15.62
N ALA A 178 4.34 10.08 14.72
CA ALA A 178 4.44 8.66 15.01
C ALA A 178 5.70 8.07 14.37
N CYS A 179 6.33 7.09 15.03
CA CYS A 179 7.49 6.36 14.49
C CYS A 179 7.43 4.87 14.81
N ASP A 180 7.84 4.03 13.86
CA ASP A 180 8.21 2.63 14.12
C ASP A 180 9.56 2.60 14.85
N CYS A 181 9.67 1.78 15.89
CA CYS A 181 10.95 1.46 16.51
C CYS A 181 11.17 -0.05 16.55
N VAL A 182 12.21 -0.51 15.86
CA VAL A 182 12.68 -1.91 15.97
C VAL A 182 13.44 -2.17 17.28
N THR A 183 13.98 -1.13 17.92
CA THR A 183 14.76 -1.23 19.16
C THR A 183 13.93 -0.83 20.38
N GLU A 184 14.32 -1.30 21.56
CA GLU A 184 13.69 -0.96 22.84
C GLU A 184 13.68 0.55 23.10
N ILE A 185 12.59 1.06 23.64
CA ILE A 185 12.41 2.44 24.09
C ILE A 185 12.87 2.56 25.54
N THR A 186 14.14 2.93 25.71
CA THR A 186 14.69 3.30 27.02
C THR A 186 14.17 4.66 27.49
N PRO A 187 14.31 5.02 28.78
CA PRO A 187 13.89 6.33 29.27
C PRO A 187 14.51 7.52 28.52
N ASP A 188 15.79 7.42 28.15
CA ASP A 188 16.46 8.45 27.34
C ASP A 188 15.87 8.55 25.94
N ARG A 189 15.58 7.41 25.30
CA ARG A 189 14.97 7.37 23.97
C ARG A 189 13.53 7.90 24.01
N ALA A 190 12.76 7.56 25.04
CA ALA A 190 11.41 8.06 25.24
C ALA A 190 11.39 9.59 25.36
N ARG A 191 12.31 10.16 26.16
CA ARG A 191 12.49 11.62 26.27
C ARG A 191 12.88 12.24 24.93
N ALA A 192 13.89 11.70 24.25
CA ALA A 192 14.33 12.22 22.96
C ALA A 192 13.22 12.21 21.91
N LEU A 193 12.43 11.14 21.83
CA LEU A 193 11.27 11.06 20.94
C LEU A 193 10.23 12.13 21.30
N ARG A 194 9.99 12.38 22.58
CA ARG A 194 9.03 13.40 23.02
C ARG A 194 9.49 14.81 22.73
N ASP A 195 10.75 15.10 22.96
CA ASP A 195 11.34 16.41 22.69
C ASP A 195 11.34 16.72 21.18
N GLU A 196 11.44 15.70 20.32
CA GLU A 196 11.26 15.82 18.86
C GLU A 196 9.79 15.92 18.41
N GLY A 197 8.83 15.85 19.33
CA GLY A 197 7.40 16.03 19.05
C GLY A 197 6.64 14.75 18.68
N TYR A 198 7.23 13.57 18.89
CA TYR A 198 6.51 12.31 18.70
C TYR A 198 5.49 12.08 19.81
N LEU A 199 4.33 11.59 19.42
CA LEU A 199 3.21 11.26 20.31
C LEU A 199 2.99 9.75 20.39
N TYR A 200 3.30 9.03 19.30
CA TYR A 200 3.04 7.60 19.16
C TYR A 200 4.30 6.83 18.78
N VAL A 201 4.54 5.68 19.40
CA VAL A 201 5.66 4.80 19.07
C VAL A 201 5.15 3.41 18.73
N GLY A 202 5.60 2.91 17.58
CA GLY A 202 5.33 1.58 17.08
C GLY A 202 6.30 0.58 17.69
N ARG A 203 5.80 -0.44 18.37
CA ARG A 203 6.65 -1.49 18.97
C ARG A 203 6.16 -2.88 18.63
N TYR A 204 7.12 -3.77 18.36
CA TYR A 204 6.82 -5.09 17.83
C TYR A 204 6.33 -6.03 18.94
N LEU A 205 5.31 -6.83 18.66
CA LEU A 205 4.85 -7.89 19.58
C LEU A 205 5.73 -9.13 19.51
N THR A 206 6.46 -9.30 18.41
CA THR A 206 7.20 -10.50 18.02
C THR A 206 8.64 -10.20 17.61
N ASN A 207 9.54 -11.12 17.96
CA ASN A 207 10.80 -11.26 17.25
C ASN A 207 10.58 -11.96 15.91
N VAL A 208 11.52 -11.80 14.97
CA VAL A 208 11.50 -12.55 13.71
C VAL A 208 12.13 -13.91 13.96
N PRO A 209 11.40 -15.03 13.76
CA PRO A 209 11.95 -16.37 13.89
C PRO A 209 13.21 -16.54 13.02
N GLY A 210 14.24 -17.20 13.55
CA GLY A 210 15.48 -17.47 12.80
C GLY A 210 16.40 -16.26 12.62
N THR A 211 16.20 -15.18 13.38
CA THR A 211 17.09 -13.99 13.35
C THR A 211 17.59 -13.63 14.74
N THR A 212 18.63 -12.78 14.80
CA THR A 212 19.13 -12.17 16.04
C THR A 212 18.43 -10.85 16.39
N LEU A 213 17.40 -10.44 15.63
CA LEU A 213 16.69 -9.19 15.85
C LEU A 213 15.78 -9.31 17.07
N ASP A 214 16.19 -8.65 18.14
CA ASP A 214 15.45 -8.61 19.40
C ASP A 214 14.50 -7.41 19.48
N ARG A 215 13.51 -7.41 18.59
CA ARG A 215 12.64 -6.25 18.35
C ARG A 215 11.37 -6.21 19.20
N ASN A 216 10.98 -7.30 19.84
CA ASN A 216 9.75 -7.35 20.62
C ASN A 216 9.77 -6.35 21.80
N ILE A 217 8.59 -5.97 22.27
CA ILE A 217 8.42 -5.15 23.48
C ILE A 217 9.12 -5.83 24.68
N LYS A 218 9.85 -5.06 25.49
CA LYS A 218 10.57 -5.52 26.68
C LYS A 218 9.74 -5.35 27.96
N PRO A 219 10.00 -6.15 29.01
CA PRO A 219 9.43 -5.89 30.33
C PRO A 219 9.77 -4.47 30.81
N GLY A 220 8.78 -3.71 31.31
CA GLY A 220 8.99 -2.33 31.77
C GLY A 220 9.01 -1.26 30.67
N GLU A 221 9.04 -1.66 29.40
CA GLU A 221 9.15 -0.73 28.27
C GLU A 221 7.86 0.08 28.07
N LEU A 222 6.70 -0.55 28.26
CA LEU A 222 5.40 0.13 28.10
C LEU A 222 5.20 1.22 29.15
N GLU A 223 5.60 0.94 30.39
CA GLU A 223 5.63 1.91 31.48
C GLU A 223 6.57 3.06 31.14
N THR A 224 7.78 2.77 30.64
CA THR A 224 8.74 3.79 30.20
C THR A 224 8.17 4.71 29.11
N ILE A 225 7.45 4.15 28.14
CA ILE A 225 6.76 4.91 27.08
C ILE A 225 5.66 5.79 27.69
N ALA A 226 4.82 5.22 28.55
CA ALA A 226 3.71 5.91 29.19
C ALA A 226 4.17 7.04 30.13
N ASP A 227 5.24 6.83 30.90
CA ASP A 227 5.83 7.83 31.81
C ASP A 227 6.41 9.03 31.07
N ALA A 228 6.91 8.84 29.84
CA ALA A 228 7.29 9.94 28.96
C ALA A 228 6.07 10.64 28.31
N GLY A 229 4.86 10.12 28.54
CA GLY A 229 3.60 10.58 27.97
C GLY A 229 3.35 10.11 26.53
N LEU A 230 4.19 9.23 25.98
CA LEU A 230 4.00 8.62 24.67
C LEU A 230 2.87 7.59 24.71
N SER A 231 2.24 7.36 23.57
CA SER A 231 1.32 6.24 23.35
C SER A 231 1.99 5.16 22.50
N VAL A 232 1.69 3.89 22.77
CA VAL A 232 2.19 2.77 21.97
C VAL A 232 1.15 2.32 20.94
N TYR A 233 1.57 2.02 19.72
CA TYR A 233 0.79 1.18 18.81
C TYR A 233 1.57 -0.12 18.52
N PRO A 234 0.98 -1.29 18.75
CA PRO A 234 1.71 -2.53 18.56
C PRO A 234 1.79 -2.93 17.08
N ILE A 235 2.92 -3.51 16.72
CA ILE A 235 3.20 -4.03 15.38
C ILE A 235 3.30 -5.55 15.48
N TYR A 236 2.43 -6.27 14.76
CA TYR A 236 2.56 -7.70 14.57
C TYR A 236 3.18 -7.97 13.20
N GLN A 237 4.37 -8.56 13.20
CA GLN A 237 5.05 -8.98 11.98
C GLN A 237 5.81 -10.27 12.27
N THR A 238 5.68 -11.28 11.43
CA THR A 238 6.40 -12.56 11.57
C THR A 238 7.61 -12.57 10.63
N TYR A 239 7.37 -12.80 9.33
CA TYR A 239 8.40 -12.79 8.30
C TYR A 239 7.75 -12.52 6.92
N GLY A 240 8.56 -12.06 5.96
CA GLY A 240 8.12 -11.60 4.63
C GLY A 240 9.10 -10.64 3.99
N GLY A 241 10.34 -10.59 4.51
CA GLY A 241 11.35 -9.59 4.16
C GLY A 241 12.36 -10.05 3.11
N ALA A 242 12.23 -11.25 2.57
CA ALA A 242 13.16 -11.79 1.57
C ALA A 242 12.41 -12.43 0.41
N ALA A 243 12.92 -12.26 -0.80
CA ALA A 243 12.37 -12.91 -1.99
C ALA A 243 12.35 -14.44 -1.84
N SER A 244 13.31 -15.01 -1.10
CA SER A 244 13.38 -16.45 -0.82
C SER A 244 12.23 -16.99 0.04
N TYR A 245 11.50 -16.12 0.76
CA TYR A 245 10.28 -16.53 1.48
C TYR A 245 9.14 -16.86 0.51
N PHE A 246 9.09 -16.18 -0.63
CA PHE A 246 8.06 -16.34 -1.63
C PHE A 246 8.45 -17.45 -2.61
N SER A 247 8.57 -18.68 -2.09
CA SER A 247 8.88 -19.87 -2.87
C SER A 247 7.61 -20.65 -3.25
N GLU A 248 7.74 -21.58 -4.20
CA GLU A 248 6.66 -22.49 -4.59
C GLU A 248 6.20 -23.32 -3.38
N GLU A 249 7.13 -23.83 -2.59
CA GLU A 249 6.83 -24.63 -1.40
C GLU A 249 6.04 -23.82 -0.35
N GLN A 250 6.41 -22.55 -0.13
CA GLN A 250 5.65 -21.67 0.77
C GLN A 250 4.25 -21.39 0.20
N GLY A 251 4.12 -21.16 -1.10
CA GLY A 251 2.82 -20.98 -1.75
C GLY A 251 1.91 -22.19 -1.62
N VAL A 252 2.45 -23.41 -1.75
CA VAL A 252 1.72 -24.66 -1.50
C VAL A 252 1.27 -24.77 -0.05
N ALA A 253 2.16 -24.47 0.91
CA ALA A 253 1.82 -24.49 2.32
C ALA A 253 0.70 -23.49 2.68
N ASP A 254 0.75 -22.28 2.12
CA ASP A 254 -0.26 -21.24 2.34
C ASP A 254 -1.62 -21.63 1.74
N ALA A 255 -1.63 -22.22 0.53
CA ALA A 255 -2.83 -22.74 -0.11
C ALA A 255 -3.45 -23.90 0.66
N LEU A 256 -2.62 -24.84 1.14
CA LEU A 256 -3.06 -25.97 1.97
C LEU A 256 -3.72 -25.48 3.26
N ALA A 257 -3.09 -24.54 3.96
CA ALA A 257 -3.64 -23.97 5.19
C ALA A 257 -5.00 -23.28 4.94
N ALA A 258 -5.16 -22.59 3.81
CA ALA A 258 -6.42 -21.97 3.42
C ALA A 258 -7.51 -23.01 3.07
N ILE A 259 -7.16 -24.08 2.34
CA ILE A 259 -8.08 -25.18 2.02
C ILE A 259 -8.57 -25.87 3.30
N ASP A 260 -7.66 -26.21 4.21
CA ASP A 260 -8.01 -26.88 5.46
C ASP A 260 -8.94 -26.02 6.32
N ALA A 261 -8.66 -24.71 6.39
CA ALA A 261 -9.47 -23.74 7.11
C ALA A 261 -10.88 -23.55 6.49
N TYR A 262 -10.96 -23.46 5.17
CA TYR A 262 -12.23 -23.39 4.44
C TYR A 262 -13.04 -24.67 4.64
N ASN A 263 -12.40 -25.83 4.47
CA ASN A 263 -13.03 -27.14 4.63
C ASN A 263 -13.54 -27.36 6.06
N HIS A 264 -12.79 -26.93 7.07
CA HIS A 264 -13.26 -26.91 8.45
C HIS A 264 -14.56 -26.08 8.57
N SER A 265 -14.57 -24.88 7.99
CA SER A 265 -15.74 -23.98 8.06
C SER A 265 -16.98 -24.55 7.36
N VAL A 266 -16.79 -25.27 6.25
CA VAL A 266 -17.87 -26.03 5.58
C VAL A 266 -18.38 -27.16 6.48
N ARG A 267 -17.49 -28.00 7.03
CA ARG A 267 -17.87 -29.13 7.90
C ARG A 267 -18.56 -28.67 9.18
N ALA A 268 -18.11 -27.55 9.74
CA ALA A 268 -18.70 -26.93 10.94
C ALA A 268 -20.03 -26.19 10.66
N GLY A 269 -20.47 -26.12 9.41
CA GLY A 269 -21.71 -25.43 9.02
C GLY A 269 -21.66 -23.90 9.15
N ILE A 270 -20.47 -23.32 9.22
CA ILE A 270 -20.26 -21.86 9.31
C ILE A 270 -20.56 -21.21 7.96
N ILE A 271 -20.19 -21.90 6.87
CA ILE A 271 -20.47 -21.50 5.50
C ILE A 271 -21.06 -22.67 4.73
N THR A 272 -21.81 -22.36 3.68
CA THR A 272 -22.25 -23.33 2.68
C THR A 272 -21.22 -23.41 1.56
N GLY A 273 -20.77 -24.62 1.22
CA GLY A 273 -19.83 -24.82 0.12
C GLY A 273 -19.48 -26.28 -0.08
N THR A 274 -18.77 -26.58 -1.17
CA THR A 274 -18.21 -27.90 -1.42
C THR A 274 -16.80 -27.94 -0.86
N PRO A 275 -16.43 -28.95 -0.03
CA PRO A 275 -15.05 -29.12 0.40
C PRO A 275 -14.11 -29.31 -0.80
N MET A 276 -12.93 -28.68 -0.73
CA MET A 276 -11.85 -28.84 -1.70
C MET A 276 -10.93 -30.00 -1.29
N ASP A 277 -10.21 -30.60 -2.23
CA ASP A 277 -9.24 -31.66 -1.96
C ASP A 277 -7.85 -31.07 -1.69
N PRO A 278 -7.32 -31.13 -0.45
CA PRO A 278 -5.98 -30.63 -0.14
C PRO A 278 -4.85 -31.40 -0.85
N ALA A 279 -5.12 -32.57 -1.42
CA ALA A 279 -4.17 -33.33 -2.22
C ALA A 279 -4.28 -33.04 -3.74
N SER A 280 -5.22 -32.19 -4.16
CA SER A 280 -5.42 -31.83 -5.57
C SER A 280 -4.58 -30.61 -5.94
N ASP A 281 -3.63 -30.79 -6.86
CA ASP A 281 -2.82 -29.69 -7.42
C ASP A 281 -3.70 -28.59 -8.03
N ALA A 282 -4.84 -28.96 -8.62
CA ALA A 282 -5.76 -28.00 -9.21
C ALA A 282 -6.42 -27.11 -8.15
N ASP A 283 -6.80 -27.68 -7.00
CA ASP A 283 -7.41 -26.94 -5.90
C ASP A 283 -6.37 -26.07 -5.18
N LEU A 284 -5.16 -26.60 -4.98
CA LEU A 284 -4.02 -25.84 -4.43
C LEU A 284 -3.67 -24.64 -5.31
N TRP A 285 -3.54 -24.86 -6.62
CA TRP A 285 -3.21 -23.79 -7.58
C TRP A 285 -4.31 -22.72 -7.64
N ALA A 286 -5.58 -23.12 -7.74
CA ALA A 286 -6.70 -22.19 -7.76
C ALA A 286 -6.77 -21.36 -6.47
N THR A 287 -6.57 -22.01 -5.31
CA THR A 287 -6.58 -21.33 -4.00
C THR A 287 -5.41 -20.34 -3.89
N TRP A 288 -4.20 -20.75 -4.29
CA TRP A 288 -3.04 -19.87 -4.28
C TRP A 288 -3.24 -18.63 -5.16
N GLN A 289 -3.81 -18.80 -6.37
CA GLN A 289 -4.10 -17.68 -7.26
C GLN A 289 -5.02 -16.65 -6.58
N GLN A 290 -6.05 -17.12 -5.89
CA GLN A 290 -6.96 -16.24 -5.15
C GLN A 290 -6.27 -15.54 -3.98
N LEU A 291 -5.47 -16.26 -3.19
CA LEU A 291 -4.69 -15.67 -2.09
C LEU A 291 -3.73 -14.57 -2.57
N ASN A 292 -3.12 -14.78 -3.74
CA ASN A 292 -2.11 -13.88 -4.31
C ASN A 292 -2.70 -12.69 -5.08
N GLN A 293 -3.88 -12.86 -5.70
CA GLN A 293 -4.43 -11.86 -6.63
C GLN A 293 -5.71 -11.18 -6.14
N ASP A 294 -6.45 -11.81 -5.24
CA ASP A 294 -7.71 -11.29 -4.69
C ASP A 294 -7.54 -10.91 -3.22
N ASN A 295 -7.38 -9.62 -2.97
CA ASN A 295 -7.25 -9.07 -1.61
C ASN A 295 -8.49 -9.36 -0.74
N VAL A 296 -9.69 -9.43 -1.34
CA VAL A 296 -10.92 -9.73 -0.59
C VAL A 296 -10.90 -11.19 -0.16
N TYR A 297 -10.56 -12.10 -1.08
CA TYR A 297 -10.41 -13.51 -0.77
C TYR A 297 -9.36 -13.72 0.33
N CYS A 298 -8.15 -13.16 0.16
CA CYS A 298 -7.05 -13.26 1.12
C CYS A 298 -7.45 -12.82 2.53
N VAL A 299 -8.12 -11.66 2.66
CA VAL A 299 -8.61 -11.16 3.96
C VAL A 299 -9.74 -12.04 4.51
N SER A 300 -10.64 -12.53 3.66
CA SER A 300 -11.76 -13.38 4.08
C SER A 300 -11.33 -14.78 4.57
N THR A 301 -10.14 -15.24 4.19
CA THR A 301 -9.55 -16.51 4.68
C THR A 301 -9.14 -16.43 6.15
N VAL A 302 -8.80 -15.24 6.65
CA VAL A 302 -8.25 -15.06 8.02
C VAL A 302 -9.20 -15.60 9.11
N PRO A 303 -10.50 -15.24 9.14
CA PRO A 303 -11.45 -15.82 10.10
C PRO A 303 -11.53 -17.36 10.05
N HIS A 304 -11.52 -17.95 8.84
CA HIS A 304 -11.55 -19.42 8.68
C HIS A 304 -10.34 -20.08 9.33
N VAL A 305 -9.16 -19.49 9.13
CA VAL A 305 -7.91 -19.97 9.73
C VAL A 305 -8.00 -19.91 11.26
N HIS A 306 -8.52 -18.82 11.82
CA HIS A 306 -8.73 -18.71 13.27
C HIS A 306 -9.70 -19.76 13.82
N PHE A 307 -10.80 -20.05 13.12
CA PHE A 307 -11.78 -21.07 13.53
C PHE A 307 -11.17 -22.48 13.52
N HIS A 308 -10.49 -22.84 12.43
CA HIS A 308 -9.82 -24.13 12.32
C HIS A 308 -8.72 -24.29 13.37
N HIS A 309 -7.91 -23.25 13.59
CA HIS A 309 -6.85 -23.28 14.59
C HIS A 309 -7.37 -23.38 16.03
N ALA A 310 -8.56 -22.83 16.32
CA ALA A 310 -9.21 -23.01 17.61
C ALA A 310 -9.64 -24.46 17.82
N GLU A 311 -10.21 -25.12 16.80
CA GLU A 311 -10.54 -26.55 16.84
C GLU A 311 -9.29 -27.41 17.11
N LEU A 312 -8.18 -27.15 16.42
CA LEU A 312 -6.94 -27.92 16.55
C LEU A 312 -6.32 -27.88 17.95
N ILE A 313 -6.67 -26.88 18.77
CA ILE A 313 -6.21 -26.77 20.16
C ILE A 313 -7.31 -27.05 21.19
N GLY A 314 -8.51 -27.43 20.75
CA GLY A 314 -9.66 -27.63 21.62
C GLY A 314 -10.19 -26.34 22.27
N ALA A 315 -9.87 -25.18 21.73
CA ALA A 315 -10.37 -23.89 22.22
C ALA A 315 -11.77 -23.59 21.66
N PRO A 316 -12.60 -22.81 22.38
CA PRO A 316 -13.87 -22.33 21.85
C PRO A 316 -13.67 -21.57 20.54
N ARG A 317 -14.63 -21.72 19.61
CA ARG A 317 -14.64 -20.94 18.36
C ARG A 317 -14.64 -19.44 18.68
N PRO A 318 -13.74 -18.64 18.10
CA PRO A 318 -13.76 -17.19 18.21
C PRO A 318 -15.15 -16.60 17.90
N SER A 319 -15.67 -15.82 18.84
CA SER A 319 -16.97 -15.18 18.79
C SER A 319 -16.93 -13.85 19.56
N LEU A 320 -17.99 -13.04 19.47
CA LEU A 320 -18.06 -11.76 20.19
C LEU A 320 -18.23 -11.93 21.72
N ASP A 321 -18.56 -13.14 22.18
CA ASP A 321 -18.77 -13.51 23.57
C ASP A 321 -17.70 -14.49 24.11
N ILE A 322 -16.61 -14.69 23.36
CA ILE A 322 -15.52 -15.58 23.76
C ILE A 322 -14.91 -15.12 25.11
N SER A 323 -14.63 -16.09 25.98
CA SER A 323 -13.98 -15.81 27.26
C SER A 323 -12.58 -15.25 27.07
N GLU A 324 -12.08 -14.54 28.08
CA GLU A 324 -10.73 -13.98 28.02
C GLU A 324 -9.66 -15.07 27.81
N GLN A 325 -9.85 -16.25 28.41
CA GLN A 325 -9.00 -17.41 28.17
C GLN A 325 -9.07 -17.86 26.69
N GLY A 326 -10.25 -17.91 26.10
CA GLY A 326 -10.39 -18.22 24.67
C GLY A 326 -9.74 -17.16 23.76
N VAL A 327 -9.73 -15.88 24.17
CA VAL A 327 -8.95 -14.83 23.49
C VAL A 327 -7.45 -15.06 23.62
N LEU A 328 -6.98 -15.65 24.73
CA LEU A 328 -5.55 -15.92 24.98
C LEU A 328 -5.03 -17.15 24.23
N ASP A 329 -5.83 -18.22 24.14
CA ASP A 329 -5.38 -19.52 23.63
C ASP A 329 -4.91 -19.44 22.17
N LEU A 330 -5.66 -18.72 21.32
CA LEU A 330 -5.35 -18.65 19.88
C LEU A 330 -4.09 -17.82 19.57
N PRO A 331 -3.91 -16.61 20.14
CA PRO A 331 -2.63 -15.90 20.10
C PRO A 331 -1.45 -16.69 20.68
N THR A 332 -1.67 -17.51 21.72
CA THR A 332 -0.63 -18.37 22.31
C THR A 332 -0.20 -19.44 21.32
N ARG A 333 -1.15 -20.14 20.68
CA ARG A 333 -0.88 -21.11 19.60
C ARG A 333 -0.01 -20.53 18.50
N TYR A 334 -0.23 -19.27 18.12
CA TYR A 334 0.55 -18.62 17.06
C TYR A 334 1.98 -18.31 17.46
N GLN A 335 2.37 -18.56 18.70
CA GLN A 335 3.72 -18.37 19.21
C GLN A 335 4.44 -19.69 19.51
N GLY A 336 3.74 -20.81 19.49
CA GLY A 336 4.30 -22.13 19.77
C GLY A 336 3.27 -23.04 20.46
N GLU A 337 3.79 -24.06 21.12
CA GLU A 337 2.99 -24.98 21.93
C GLU A 337 2.34 -24.23 23.11
N LEU A 338 1.11 -24.60 23.45
CA LEU A 338 0.32 -23.85 24.43
C LEU A 338 0.97 -23.81 25.82
N ASP A 339 1.72 -24.82 26.22
CA ASP A 339 2.41 -24.89 27.50
C ASP A 339 3.83 -24.28 27.46
N HIS A 340 4.33 -23.89 26.27
CA HIS A 340 5.66 -23.30 26.14
C HIS A 340 5.70 -21.89 26.80
N PRO A 341 6.64 -21.63 27.73
CA PRO A 341 6.69 -20.35 28.46
C PRO A 341 6.74 -19.11 27.56
N ASP A 342 7.51 -19.15 26.48
CA ASP A 342 7.60 -18.04 25.53
C ASP A 342 6.31 -17.84 24.73
N ALA A 343 5.59 -18.94 24.44
CA ALA A 343 4.32 -18.87 23.73
C ALA A 343 3.24 -18.26 24.62
N GLN A 344 3.20 -18.67 25.88
CA GLN A 344 2.34 -18.11 26.93
C GLN A 344 2.60 -16.62 27.14
N GLU A 345 3.87 -16.23 27.20
CA GLU A 345 4.26 -14.82 27.33
C GLU A 345 3.86 -14.00 26.09
N GLY A 346 4.10 -14.53 24.90
CA GLY A 346 3.64 -13.91 23.65
C GLY A 346 2.12 -13.78 23.59
N GLY A 347 1.39 -14.82 24.00
CA GLY A 347 -0.07 -14.82 24.08
C GLY A 347 -0.58 -13.69 24.98
N ARG A 348 -0.05 -13.58 26.21
CA ARG A 348 -0.43 -12.53 27.17
C ARG A 348 -0.22 -11.11 26.64
N ARG A 349 0.90 -10.88 25.93
CA ARG A 349 1.16 -9.58 25.29
C ARG A 349 0.11 -9.22 24.25
N ARG A 350 -0.36 -10.20 23.46
CA ARG A 350 -1.43 -10.00 22.45
C ARG A 350 -2.80 -9.82 23.09
N LEU A 351 -3.09 -10.54 24.17
CA LEU A 351 -4.30 -10.30 24.95
C LEU A 351 -4.37 -8.85 25.43
N GLY A 352 -3.23 -8.27 25.84
CA GLY A 352 -3.13 -6.84 26.14
C GLY A 352 -3.57 -5.94 24.97
N LEU A 353 -3.12 -6.24 23.75
CA LEU A 353 -3.58 -5.53 22.54
C LEU A 353 -5.08 -5.71 22.31
N CYS A 354 -5.59 -6.95 22.40
CA CYS A 354 -7.01 -7.22 22.23
C CYS A 354 -7.85 -6.39 23.22
N ARG A 355 -7.42 -6.26 24.48
CA ARG A 355 -8.10 -5.42 25.48
C ARG A 355 -8.11 -3.94 25.10
N ILE A 356 -7.00 -3.40 24.58
CA ILE A 356 -6.93 -2.01 24.11
C ILE A 356 -7.91 -1.80 22.95
N LEU A 357 -7.88 -2.67 21.93
CA LEU A 357 -8.80 -2.58 20.80
C LEU A 357 -10.25 -2.71 21.25
N GLU A 358 -10.50 -3.58 22.23
CA GLU A 358 -11.84 -3.80 22.77
C GLU A 358 -12.40 -2.57 23.48
N GLN A 359 -11.57 -1.75 24.14
CA GLN A 359 -12.04 -0.48 24.70
C GLN A 359 -12.67 0.43 23.64
N TYR A 360 -12.17 0.37 22.40
CA TYR A 360 -12.70 1.14 21.28
C TYR A 360 -13.75 0.37 20.47
N ASN A 361 -13.78 -0.96 20.50
CA ASN A 361 -14.68 -1.75 19.66
C ASN A 361 -15.90 -2.31 20.42
N ALA A 362 -15.89 -2.29 21.76
CA ALA A 362 -16.97 -2.83 22.57
C ALA A 362 -18.32 -2.17 22.27
N PHE A 363 -18.34 -0.88 21.93
CA PHE A 363 -19.58 -0.19 21.56
C PHE A 363 -20.19 -0.74 20.27
N MET A 364 -19.38 -1.29 19.36
CA MET A 364 -19.83 -1.89 18.09
C MET A 364 -20.43 -3.29 18.26
N ARG A 365 -20.20 -3.97 19.41
CA ARG A 365 -20.78 -5.31 19.65
C ARG A 365 -22.29 -5.28 19.92
N ASN A 366 -22.82 -4.13 20.32
CA ASN A 366 -24.22 -3.95 20.73
C ASN A 366 -25.03 -3.09 19.73
N LEU A 367 -24.47 -2.77 18.57
CA LEU A 367 -25.18 -2.22 17.41
C LEU A 367 -25.63 -3.36 16.51
#